data_AF-A3Z0S0-F1
#
_entry.id   AF-A3Z0S0-F1
#
_cell.length_a   1.000
_cell.length_b   1.000
_cell.length_c   1.000
_cell.angle_alpha   90.00
_cell.angle_beta   90.00
_cell.angle_gamma   90.00
#
_symmetry.space_group_name_H-M   'P 1'
#
loop_
_entity.id
_entity.type
_entity.pdbx_description
1 polymer ?
#
loop_
_entity_poly.entity_id
_entity_poly.type
_entity_poly.pdbx_seq_one_letter_code
_entity_poly.pdbx_strand_id
1 'polypeptide(L)'
;MATRVGIRELRAQLASHLESVTPIEVTRQGHTIVLYVPLPQQGDLDDRERLLEAGRLIQAELERLGLTEEDLSPDGGAQATGHRREHPDSWLPWLRVRTLIAKYADREDFFVAEANVAEAADYIADLAREKNLDEEVCTNALLSLMRVVQMVEDTVLESARDKALARIRDADDWPALALGLQLECAIWTEDKDFFGTGIATWTSRTVVRYMNS
;
A
#
# COMPACT_ATOMS: atom_id res chain seq x y z
N MET A 1 30.30 5.20 -5.40
CA MET A 1 30.63 4.54 -6.68
C MET A 1 29.52 3.52 -6.95
N ALA A 2 28.97 3.48 -8.16
CA ALA A 2 27.89 2.55 -8.48
C ALA A 2 28.46 1.16 -8.79
N THR A 3 27.81 0.12 -8.26
CA THR A 3 28.19 -1.28 -8.49
C THR A 3 27.53 -1.77 -9.77
N ARG A 4 28.27 -2.37 -10.71
CA ARG A 4 27.71 -2.81 -12.00
C ARG A 4 27.36 -4.30 -11.96
N VAL A 5 26.10 -4.62 -12.22
CA VAL A 5 25.53 -5.98 -12.10
C VAL A 5 24.76 -6.34 -13.38
N GLY A 6 24.86 -7.60 -13.83
CA GLY A 6 24.06 -8.07 -14.97
C GLY A 6 22.61 -8.34 -14.60
N ILE A 7 21.63 -8.11 -15.50
CA ILE A 7 20.19 -8.29 -15.18
C ILE A 7 19.82 -9.72 -14.74
N ARG A 8 20.56 -10.74 -15.19
CA ARG A 8 20.36 -12.13 -14.73
C ARG A 8 20.94 -12.38 -13.34
N GLU A 9 22.03 -11.70 -13.01
CA GLU A 9 22.70 -11.76 -11.72
C GLU A 9 21.88 -11.01 -10.67
N LEU A 10 21.40 -9.80 -11.01
CA LEU A 10 20.47 -9.03 -10.19
C LEU A 10 19.24 -9.87 -9.82
N ARG A 11 18.65 -10.59 -10.78
CA ARG A 11 17.49 -11.45 -10.52
C ARG A 11 17.82 -12.63 -9.59
N ALA A 12 19.01 -13.20 -9.71
CA ALA A 12 19.43 -14.35 -8.91
C ALA A 12 19.81 -13.98 -7.47
N GLN A 13 20.21 -12.73 -7.24
CA GLN A 13 20.74 -12.23 -5.97
C GLN A 13 20.00 -10.98 -5.48
N LEU A 14 18.73 -10.85 -5.87
CA LEU A 14 17.94 -9.62 -5.67
C LEU A 14 17.94 -9.20 -4.19
N ALA A 15 17.69 -10.13 -3.27
CA ALA A 15 17.68 -9.87 -1.82
C ALA A 15 18.97 -9.22 -1.31
N SER A 16 20.14 -9.74 -1.69
CA SER A 16 21.44 -9.18 -1.28
C SER A 16 21.74 -7.81 -1.92
N HIS A 17 21.08 -7.50 -3.03
CA HIS A 17 21.22 -6.22 -3.71
C HIS A 17 20.21 -5.16 -3.24
N LEU A 18 19.04 -5.56 -2.72
CA LEU A 18 18.07 -4.69 -2.07
C LEU A 18 18.63 -4.08 -0.76
N GLU A 19 19.50 -4.82 -0.06
CA GLU A 19 20.20 -4.35 1.15
C GLU A 19 21.41 -3.44 0.86
N SER A 20 21.82 -3.28 -0.40
CA SER A 20 22.94 -2.42 -0.77
C SER A 20 22.59 -0.96 -0.49
N VAL A 21 23.44 -0.19 0.19
CA VAL A 21 23.26 1.27 0.31
C VAL A 21 23.89 2.06 -0.86
N THR A 22 24.35 1.35 -1.88
CA THR A 22 25.05 1.92 -3.04
C THR A 22 24.26 1.68 -4.32
N PRO A 23 24.08 2.70 -5.17
CA PRO A 23 23.44 2.55 -6.49
C PRO A 23 24.06 1.42 -7.31
N ILE A 24 23.21 0.63 -7.96
CA ILE A 24 23.57 -0.51 -8.78
C ILE A 24 23.24 -0.20 -10.25
N GLU A 25 24.24 -0.20 -11.11
CA GLU A 25 24.04 -0.15 -12.55
C GLU A 25 23.65 -1.53 -13.07
N VAL A 26 22.41 -1.67 -13.54
CA VAL A 26 21.89 -2.91 -14.12
C VAL A 26 22.21 -2.94 -15.61
N THR A 27 22.89 -4.01 -16.03
CA THR A 27 23.37 -4.17 -17.41
C THR A 27 22.74 -5.35 -18.13
N ARG A 28 22.50 -5.20 -19.43
CA ARG A 28 22.11 -6.30 -20.34
C ARG A 28 23.02 -6.26 -21.56
N GLN A 29 23.65 -7.39 -21.87
CA GLN A 29 24.63 -7.49 -22.96
C GLN A 29 25.72 -6.40 -22.89
N GLY A 30 26.23 -6.13 -21.68
CA GLY A 30 27.30 -5.16 -21.45
C GLY A 30 26.89 -3.67 -21.44
N HIS A 31 25.62 -3.35 -21.73
CA HIS A 31 25.11 -1.99 -21.73
C HIS A 31 24.27 -1.73 -20.47
N THR A 32 24.46 -0.58 -19.83
CA THR A 32 23.60 -0.13 -18.73
C THR A 32 22.22 0.17 -19.27
N ILE A 33 21.21 -0.51 -18.73
CA ILE A 33 19.81 -0.36 -19.13
C ILE A 33 19.00 0.36 -18.05
N VAL A 34 19.39 0.22 -16.78
CA VAL A 34 18.69 0.79 -15.62
C VAL A 34 19.72 1.12 -14.54
N LEU A 35 19.52 2.22 -13.82
CA LEU A 35 20.21 2.50 -12.58
C LEU A 35 19.26 2.17 -11.43
N TYR A 36 19.51 1.08 -10.72
CA TYR A 36 18.81 0.74 -9.50
C TYR A 36 19.44 1.55 -8.36
N VAL A 37 18.73 2.54 -7.84
CA VAL A 37 19.14 3.28 -6.65
C VAL A 37 18.45 2.58 -5.48
N PRO A 38 19.17 1.80 -4.66
CA PRO A 38 18.58 1.29 -3.44
C PRO A 38 18.30 2.50 -2.56
N LEU A 39 17.02 2.80 -2.41
CA LEU A 39 16.58 3.67 -1.35
C LEU A 39 16.87 2.90 -0.06
N PRO A 40 17.50 3.53 0.95
CA PRO A 40 17.64 2.87 2.23
C PRO A 40 16.26 2.37 2.65
N GLN A 41 16.14 1.09 2.98
CA GLN A 41 14.96 0.56 3.65
C GLN A 41 14.85 1.32 4.98
N GLN A 42 14.18 2.47 4.97
CA GLN A 42 13.86 3.25 6.16
C GLN A 42 12.45 2.88 6.57
N GLY A 43 12.29 1.64 7.03
CA GLY A 43 11.54 1.44 8.26
C GLY A 43 12.55 1.55 9.39
N ASP A 44 13.03 2.75 9.72
CA ASP A 44 13.73 2.88 11.01
C ASP A 44 12.71 2.51 12.10
N LEU A 45 13.15 2.01 13.25
CA LEU A 45 12.23 1.70 14.37
C LEU A 45 11.35 2.93 14.71
N ASP A 46 11.85 4.14 14.44
CA ASP A 46 11.12 5.42 14.49
C ASP A 46 9.94 5.52 13.50
N ASP A 47 10.09 5.13 12.23
CA ASP A 47 9.00 5.22 11.24
C ASP A 47 7.87 4.23 11.57
N ARG A 48 8.22 3.04 12.06
CA ARG A 48 7.24 2.07 12.57
C ARG A 48 6.49 2.60 13.80
N GLU A 49 7.21 3.19 14.76
CA GLU A 49 6.60 3.77 15.96
C GLU A 49 5.69 4.96 15.61
N ARG A 50 6.10 5.82 14.68
CA ARG A 50 5.29 6.92 14.14
C ARG A 50 4.03 6.42 13.45
N LEU A 51 4.15 5.37 12.65
CA LEU A 51 3.00 4.76 11.96
C LEU A 51 1.97 4.27 12.99
N LEU A 52 2.43 3.58 14.04
CA LEU A 52 1.56 3.10 15.12
C LEU A 52 0.97 4.24 15.95
N GLU A 53 1.74 5.28 16.27
CA GLU A 53 1.26 6.46 17.01
C GLU A 53 0.19 7.22 16.22
N ALA A 54 0.41 7.47 14.93
CA ALA A 54 -0.59 8.12 14.10
C ALA A 54 -1.90 7.30 14.02
N GLY A 55 -1.80 5.97 14.07
CA GLY A 55 -2.96 5.09 14.22
C GLY A 55 -3.70 5.29 15.54
N ARG A 56 -2.98 5.43 16.66
CA ARG A 56 -3.56 5.72 17.98
C ARG A 56 -4.27 7.08 18.00
N LEU A 57 -3.69 8.09 17.36
CA LEU A 57 -4.27 9.43 17.30
C LEU A 57 -5.59 9.48 16.50
N ILE A 58 -5.64 8.84 15.32
CA ILE A 58 -6.90 8.70 14.58
C ILE A 58 -7.94 7.95 15.40
N GLN A 59 -7.55 6.84 16.04
CA GLN A 59 -8.48 6.05 16.84
C GLN A 59 -9.09 6.88 17.98
N ALA A 60 -8.26 7.63 18.70
CA ALA A 60 -8.72 8.52 19.76
C ALA A 60 -9.67 9.61 19.25
N GLU A 61 -9.41 10.14 18.04
CA GLU A 61 -10.27 11.15 17.42
C GLU A 61 -11.64 10.58 17.03
N LEU A 62 -11.66 9.36 16.49
CA LEU A 62 -12.90 8.67 16.17
C LEU A 62 -13.72 8.34 17.42
N GLU A 63 -13.06 7.88 18.49
CA GLU A 63 -13.70 7.63 19.79
C GLU A 63 -14.27 8.93 20.39
N ARG A 64 -13.53 10.04 20.29
CA ARG A 64 -13.97 11.36 20.76
C ARG A 64 -15.26 11.81 20.06
N LEU A 65 -15.40 11.48 18.78
CA LEU A 65 -16.57 11.81 17.97
C LEU A 65 -17.68 10.74 18.03
N GLY A 66 -17.43 9.61 18.69
CA GLY A 66 -18.35 8.49 18.75
C GLY A 66 -18.57 7.80 17.40
N LEU A 67 -17.61 7.92 16.48
CA LEU A 67 -17.68 7.35 15.14
C LEU A 67 -17.21 5.89 15.14
N THR A 68 -17.93 5.06 14.39
CA THR A 68 -17.63 3.64 14.20
C THR A 68 -17.20 3.34 12.76
N GLU A 69 -16.78 2.11 12.49
CA GLU A 69 -16.42 1.64 11.15
C GLU A 69 -17.50 1.92 10.10
N GLU A 70 -18.76 1.62 10.45
CA GLU A 70 -19.90 1.75 9.55
C GLU A 70 -20.12 3.21 9.13
N ASP A 71 -19.78 4.14 10.02
CA ASP A 71 -19.90 5.58 9.76
C ASP A 71 -18.86 6.10 8.78
N LEU A 72 -17.74 5.38 8.63
CA LEU A 72 -16.60 5.74 7.77
C LEU A 72 -16.61 4.99 6.43
N SER A 73 -17.55 4.07 6.20
CA SER A 73 -17.61 3.34 4.92
C SER A 73 -18.11 4.26 3.79
N PRO A 74 -17.46 4.27 2.61
CA PRO A 74 -17.89 5.08 1.47
C PRO A 74 -19.34 4.78 1.02
N ASP A 75 -19.87 3.60 1.35
CA ASP A 75 -21.22 3.16 0.99
C ASP A 75 -22.33 3.58 1.97
N GLY A 76 -22.02 4.35 3.03
CA GLY A 76 -23.01 4.99 3.91
C GLY A 76 -24.21 4.11 4.33
N GLY A 77 -24.05 3.27 5.36
CA GLY A 77 -25.15 2.84 6.24
C GLY A 77 -26.46 2.33 5.61
N ALA A 78 -26.46 1.70 4.44
CA ALA A 78 -27.68 1.17 3.81
C ALA A 78 -27.60 -0.34 3.52
N GLN A 79 -27.50 -1.15 4.58
CA GLN A 79 -28.05 -2.53 4.60
C GLN A 79 -28.14 -3.07 6.03
N ALA A 80 -29.11 -2.55 6.80
CA ALA A 80 -29.56 -3.22 8.01
C ALA A 80 -30.31 -4.52 7.65
N THR A 81 -29.61 -5.66 7.70
CA THR A 81 -30.26 -6.94 8.04
C THR A 81 -29.39 -7.74 9.02
N GLY A 82 -29.55 -7.36 10.29
CA GLY A 82 -29.55 -8.25 11.46
C GLY A 82 -28.52 -9.37 11.49
N HIS A 83 -27.31 -9.07 11.96
CA HIS A 83 -26.62 -9.92 12.93
C HIS A 83 -25.54 -9.11 13.64
N ARG A 84 -25.89 -8.50 14.78
CA ARG A 84 -24.92 -7.95 15.72
C ARG A 84 -24.13 -9.12 16.30
N ARG A 85 -22.97 -9.41 15.72
CA ARG A 85 -21.95 -10.24 16.35
C ARG A 85 -20.83 -9.30 16.79
N GLU A 86 -20.79 -9.02 18.08
CA GLU A 86 -19.60 -8.46 18.72
C GLU A 86 -18.45 -9.45 18.49
N HIS A 87 -17.58 -9.14 17.54
CA HIS A 87 -16.34 -9.87 17.34
C HIS A 87 -15.22 -9.17 18.13
N PRO A 88 -14.40 -9.91 18.89
CA PRO A 88 -13.37 -9.33 19.76
C PRO A 88 -12.17 -8.70 19.02
N ASP A 89 -12.21 -8.66 17.69
CA ASP A 89 -11.19 -8.09 16.81
C ASP A 89 -11.70 -6.82 16.08
N SER A 90 -12.44 -5.95 16.78
CA SER A 90 -13.08 -4.73 16.23
C SER A 90 -12.10 -3.60 15.93
N TRP A 91 -11.12 -3.85 15.04
CA TRP A 91 -10.24 -2.82 14.49
C TRP A 91 -10.85 -2.30 13.18
N LEU A 92 -10.99 -0.97 13.06
CA LEU A 92 -11.37 -0.30 11.81
C LEU A 92 -10.50 -0.81 10.64
N PRO A 93 -11.02 -1.06 9.43
CA PRO A 93 -10.28 -1.60 8.29
C PRO A 93 -9.00 -0.82 7.99
N TRP A 94 -9.07 0.51 8.08
CA TRP A 94 -7.95 1.43 7.92
C TRP A 94 -6.88 1.28 9.00
N LEU A 95 -7.28 1.06 10.25
CA LEU A 95 -6.38 0.82 11.39
C LEU A 95 -5.76 -0.58 11.30
N ARG A 96 -6.51 -1.54 10.77
CA ARG A 96 -6.05 -2.90 10.48
C ARG A 96 -5.01 -2.92 9.38
N VAL A 97 -5.24 -2.22 8.27
CA VAL A 97 -4.27 -2.07 7.16
C VAL A 97 -2.96 -1.49 7.69
N ARG A 98 -3.04 -0.38 8.42
CA ARG A 98 -1.87 0.27 9.06
C ARG A 98 -1.11 -0.66 10.00
N THR A 99 -1.82 -1.38 10.86
CA THR A 99 -1.20 -2.31 11.82
C THR A 99 -0.51 -3.47 11.11
N LEU A 100 -1.09 -3.97 10.01
CA LEU A 100 -0.48 -5.03 9.21
C LEU A 100 0.77 -4.53 8.50
N ILE A 101 0.72 -3.33 7.89
CA ILE A 101 1.90 -2.71 7.27
C ILE A 101 3.01 -2.52 8.31
N ALA A 102 2.70 -1.92 9.47
CA ALA A 102 3.66 -1.72 10.56
C ALA A 102 4.23 -3.04 11.13
N LYS A 103 3.47 -4.14 11.07
CA LYS A 103 3.93 -5.45 11.55
C LYS A 103 4.91 -6.11 10.59
N TYR A 104 4.76 -5.87 9.29
CA TYR A 104 5.49 -6.60 8.25
C TYR A 104 6.46 -5.73 7.43
N ALA A 105 6.52 -4.42 7.70
CA ALA A 105 7.45 -3.49 7.06
C ALA A 105 8.93 -3.94 7.10
N ASP A 106 9.34 -4.68 8.14
CA ASP A 106 10.70 -5.18 8.28
C ASP A 106 11.00 -6.41 7.38
N ARG A 107 9.99 -6.95 6.70
CA ARG A 107 10.08 -8.23 5.96
C ARG A 107 9.62 -8.12 4.51
N GLU A 108 8.64 -7.26 4.28
CA GLU A 108 7.97 -7.12 2.99
C GLU A 108 7.99 -5.66 2.57
N ASP A 109 8.28 -5.41 1.29
CA ASP A 109 8.18 -4.08 0.70
C ASP A 109 6.72 -3.82 0.27
N PHE A 110 6.21 -2.63 0.59
CA PHE A 110 4.88 -2.19 0.20
C PHE A 110 4.96 -1.12 -0.87
N PHE A 111 4.13 -1.25 -1.90
CA PHE A 111 4.09 -0.32 -3.02
C PHE A 111 2.67 0.21 -3.24
N VAL A 112 2.56 1.44 -3.73
CA VAL A 112 1.31 2.08 -4.10
C VAL A 112 1.52 2.92 -5.36
N ALA A 113 0.54 2.95 -6.26
CA ALA A 113 0.59 3.86 -7.41
C ALA A 113 0.29 5.29 -6.98
N GLU A 114 0.93 6.27 -7.61
CA GLU A 114 0.72 7.70 -7.37
C GLU A 114 -0.76 8.09 -7.45
N ALA A 115 -1.47 7.63 -8.49
CA ALA A 115 -2.91 7.86 -8.63
C ALA A 115 -3.72 7.39 -7.41
N ASN A 116 -3.40 6.23 -6.83
CA ASN A 116 -4.10 5.72 -5.65
C ASN A 116 -3.74 6.49 -4.37
N VAL A 117 -2.54 7.08 -4.28
CA VAL A 117 -2.19 7.99 -3.17
C VAL A 117 -3.01 9.27 -3.26
N ALA A 118 -3.12 9.84 -4.46
CA ALA A 118 -3.91 11.05 -4.69
C ALA A 118 -5.39 10.83 -4.35
N GLU A 119 -5.96 9.73 -4.83
CA GLU A 119 -7.34 9.33 -4.51
C GLU A 119 -7.55 9.14 -3.00
N ALA A 120 -6.64 8.46 -2.31
CA ALA A 120 -6.71 8.29 -0.87
C ALA A 120 -6.61 9.63 -0.12
N ALA A 121 -5.78 10.56 -0.59
CA ALA A 121 -5.64 11.89 0.00
C ALA A 121 -6.94 12.70 -0.13
N ASP A 122 -7.55 12.70 -1.32
CA ASP A 122 -8.81 13.40 -1.58
C ASP A 122 -9.94 12.80 -0.74
N TYR A 123 -10.05 11.46 -0.70
CA TYR A 123 -11.02 10.76 0.13
C TYR A 123 -10.86 11.08 1.63
N ILE A 124 -9.64 11.05 2.15
CA ILE A 124 -9.37 11.37 3.57
C ILE A 124 -9.74 12.83 3.87
N ALA A 125 -9.44 13.76 2.97
CA ALA A 125 -9.78 15.18 3.15
C ALA A 125 -11.30 15.40 3.14
N ASP A 126 -12.02 14.71 2.25
CA ASP A 126 -13.49 14.76 2.19
C ASP A 126 -14.11 14.15 3.44
N LEU A 127 -13.63 12.98 3.86
CA LEU A 127 -14.08 12.29 5.07
C LEU A 127 -13.83 13.14 6.32
N ALA A 128 -12.66 13.77 6.42
CA ALA A 128 -12.34 14.64 7.55
C ALA A 128 -13.30 15.82 7.65
N ARG A 129 -13.66 16.44 6.52
CA ARG A 129 -14.65 17.52 6.45
C ARG A 129 -16.06 17.04 6.78
N GLU A 130 -16.49 15.89 6.25
CA GLU A 130 -17.84 15.36 6.48
C GLU A 130 -18.05 14.94 7.94
N LYS A 131 -17.05 14.27 8.53
CA LYS A 131 -17.14 13.70 9.88
C LYS A 131 -16.56 14.61 10.95
N ASN A 132 -16.10 15.80 10.58
CA ASN A 132 -15.47 16.78 11.47
C ASN A 132 -14.29 16.16 12.25
N LEU A 133 -13.46 15.39 11.54
CA LEU A 133 -12.19 14.88 12.05
C LEU A 133 -11.15 15.99 12.03
N ASP A 134 -10.20 15.92 12.95
CA ASP A 134 -9.02 16.78 12.92
C ASP A 134 -8.18 16.52 11.64
N GLU A 135 -8.11 17.54 10.77
CA GLU A 135 -7.41 17.49 9.48
C GLU A 135 -5.90 17.25 9.63
N GLU A 136 -5.29 17.79 10.69
CA GLU A 136 -3.86 17.58 10.99
C GLU A 136 -3.62 16.13 11.39
N VAL A 137 -4.50 15.54 12.20
CA VAL A 137 -4.43 14.12 12.57
C VAL A 137 -4.57 13.22 11.34
N CYS A 138 -5.54 13.51 10.46
CA CYS A 138 -5.76 12.75 9.22
C CYS A 138 -4.56 12.84 8.26
N THR A 139 -4.02 14.04 8.09
CA THR A 139 -2.87 14.29 7.20
C THR A 139 -1.61 13.59 7.72
N ASN A 140 -1.31 13.73 9.01
CA ASN A 140 -0.17 13.04 9.64
C ASN A 140 -0.29 11.52 9.54
N ALA A 141 -1.51 10.99 9.57
CA ALA A 141 -1.76 9.58 9.42
C ALA A 141 -1.49 9.06 8.01
N LEU A 142 -1.79 9.84 6.96
CA LEU A 142 -1.41 9.50 5.60
C LEU A 142 0.11 9.61 5.39
N LEU A 143 0.71 10.72 5.84
CA LEU A 143 2.15 10.95 5.72
C LEU A 143 2.99 9.89 6.44
N SER A 144 2.54 9.42 7.61
CA SER A 144 3.20 8.32 8.31
C SER A 144 3.15 7.00 7.55
N LEU A 145 2.07 6.74 6.81
CA LEU A 145 1.96 5.56 5.95
C LEU A 145 2.94 5.62 4.77
N MET A 146 3.07 6.80 4.15
CA MET A 146 3.98 7.03 3.02
C MET A 146 5.47 6.98 3.38
N ARG A 147 5.81 6.88 4.67
CA ARG A 147 7.19 6.59 5.11
C ARG A 147 7.56 5.12 4.95
N VAL A 148 6.57 4.24 4.98
CA VAL A 148 6.74 2.78 4.92
C VAL A 148 6.32 2.22 3.57
N VAL A 149 5.36 2.86 2.91
CA VAL A 149 4.87 2.46 1.58
C VAL A 149 5.56 3.27 0.49
N GLN A 150 6.15 2.59 -0.48
CA GLN A 150 6.85 3.19 -1.60
C GLN A 150 5.87 3.59 -2.70
N MET A 151 5.81 4.88 -3.01
CA MET A 151 5.00 5.39 -4.12
C MET A 151 5.72 5.17 -5.45
N VAL A 152 4.98 4.74 -6.47
CA VAL A 152 5.45 4.60 -7.85
C VAL A 152 4.68 5.56 -8.74
N GLU A 153 5.42 6.45 -9.41
CA GLU A 153 4.86 7.46 -10.31
C GLU A 153 4.15 6.84 -11.52
N ASP A 154 3.08 7.48 -11.98
CA ASP A 154 2.29 7.01 -13.11
C ASP A 154 3.14 6.91 -14.38
N THR A 155 4.11 7.80 -14.55
CA THR A 155 5.05 7.80 -15.69
C THR A 155 5.82 6.48 -15.83
N VAL A 156 6.10 5.79 -14.71
CA VAL A 156 6.73 4.48 -14.69
C VAL A 156 5.69 3.40 -15.07
N LEU A 157 4.47 3.53 -14.55
CA LEU A 157 3.37 2.58 -14.73
C LEU A 157 2.81 2.56 -16.16
N GLU A 158 2.91 3.68 -16.89
CA GLU A 158 2.45 3.84 -18.27
C GLU A 158 2.91 2.72 -19.22
N SER A 159 4.13 2.18 -19.02
CA SER A 159 4.63 1.09 -19.87
C SER A 159 3.83 -0.21 -19.79
N ALA A 160 3.01 -0.38 -18.74
CA ALA A 160 2.11 -1.52 -18.56
C ALA A 160 0.62 -1.19 -18.72
N ARG A 161 0.28 0.08 -19.04
CA ARG A 161 -1.10 0.59 -19.09
C ARG A 161 -2.01 -0.24 -19.99
N ASP A 162 -1.63 -0.46 -21.24
CA ASP A 162 -2.45 -1.20 -22.20
C ASP A 162 -2.74 -2.64 -21.72
N LYS A 163 -1.74 -3.26 -21.07
CA LYS A 163 -1.86 -4.62 -20.53
C LYS A 163 -2.77 -4.65 -19.31
N ALA A 164 -2.72 -3.62 -18.46
CA ALA A 164 -3.59 -3.49 -17.30
C ALA A 164 -5.04 -3.23 -17.72
N LEU A 165 -5.27 -2.26 -18.61
CA LEU A 165 -6.60 -1.92 -19.15
C LEU A 165 -7.27 -3.09 -19.87
N ALA A 166 -6.50 -3.98 -20.50
CA ALA A 166 -7.05 -5.18 -21.12
C ALA A 166 -7.57 -6.23 -20.13
N ARG A 167 -7.33 -6.06 -18.82
CA ARG A 167 -7.55 -7.08 -17.78
C ARG A 167 -8.41 -6.60 -16.63
N ILE A 168 -8.31 -5.32 -16.27
CA ILE A 168 -9.08 -4.72 -15.19
C ILE A 168 -10.52 -4.47 -15.64
N ARG A 169 -11.48 -4.55 -14.70
CA ARG A 169 -12.89 -4.29 -14.98
C ARG A 169 -13.23 -2.80 -14.88
N ASP A 170 -12.79 -2.15 -13.81
CA ASP A 170 -12.79 -0.70 -13.72
C ASP A 170 -11.53 -0.12 -14.40
N ALA A 171 -11.74 0.74 -15.38
CA ALA A 171 -10.63 1.33 -16.13
C ALA A 171 -9.82 2.32 -15.29
N ASP A 172 -10.41 2.93 -14.25
CA ASP A 172 -9.73 3.91 -13.40
C ASP A 172 -8.72 3.23 -12.46
N ASP A 173 -8.91 1.95 -12.15
CA ASP A 173 -8.04 1.10 -11.33
C ASP A 173 -6.80 0.54 -12.06
N TRP A 174 -6.61 0.91 -13.33
CA TRP A 174 -5.48 0.43 -14.11
C TRP A 174 -4.09 0.67 -13.46
N PRO A 175 -3.82 1.77 -12.71
CA PRO A 175 -2.50 2.02 -12.14
C PRO A 175 -2.08 0.94 -11.12
N ALA A 176 -2.99 0.54 -10.23
CA ALA A 176 -2.75 -0.53 -9.26
C ALA A 176 -2.46 -1.88 -9.93
N LEU A 177 -3.18 -2.19 -11.03
CA LEU A 177 -2.90 -3.42 -11.77
C LEU A 177 -1.59 -3.32 -12.57
N ALA A 178 -1.28 -2.17 -13.15
CA ALA A 178 -0.02 -1.93 -13.85
C ALA A 178 1.17 -2.10 -12.91
N LEU A 179 1.09 -1.57 -11.69
CA LEU A 179 2.08 -1.75 -10.62
C LEU A 179 2.35 -3.24 -10.37
N GLY A 180 1.30 -4.02 -10.08
CA GLY A 180 1.41 -5.47 -9.84
C GLY A 180 1.99 -6.23 -11.04
N LEU A 181 1.65 -5.82 -12.27
CA LEU A 181 2.17 -6.42 -13.49
C LEU A 181 3.65 -6.12 -13.75
N GLN A 182 4.13 -4.94 -13.38
CA GLN A 182 5.52 -4.53 -13.59
C GLN A 182 6.46 -5.08 -12.53
N LEU A 183 6.03 -5.04 -11.27
CA LEU A 183 6.83 -5.51 -10.13
C LEU A 183 6.65 -7.02 -9.88
N GLU A 184 5.74 -7.67 -10.62
CA GLU A 184 5.37 -9.08 -10.43
C GLU A 184 4.94 -9.38 -8.97
N CYS A 185 4.39 -8.37 -8.30
CA CYS A 185 3.92 -8.45 -6.93
C CYS A 185 2.42 -8.71 -6.86
N ALA A 186 1.98 -9.21 -5.71
CA ALA A 186 0.57 -9.44 -5.48
C ALA A 186 -0.14 -8.14 -5.07
N ILE A 187 -1.43 -8.03 -5.42
CA ILE A 187 -2.24 -6.85 -5.11
C ILE A 187 -3.02 -7.12 -3.82
N TRP A 188 -2.84 -6.27 -2.83
CA TRP A 188 -3.70 -6.25 -1.65
C TRP A 188 -4.88 -5.32 -1.90
N THR A 189 -6.07 -5.90 -2.03
CA THR A 189 -7.31 -5.15 -2.27
C THR A 189 -8.52 -5.94 -1.78
N GLU A 190 -9.56 -5.24 -1.35
CA GLU A 190 -10.89 -5.81 -1.13
C GLU A 190 -11.76 -5.75 -2.40
N ASP A 191 -11.30 -5.02 -3.43
CA ASP A 191 -12.01 -4.84 -4.68
C ASP A 191 -11.94 -6.11 -5.54
N LYS A 192 -13.13 -6.54 -5.97
CA LYS A 192 -13.30 -7.71 -6.82
C LYS A 192 -12.87 -7.42 -8.24
N ASP A 193 -12.72 -6.18 -8.65
CA ASP A 193 -12.40 -5.79 -10.03
C ASP A 193 -11.00 -6.26 -10.44
N PHE A 194 -10.14 -6.49 -9.46
CA PHE A 194 -8.84 -7.12 -9.64
C PHE A 194 -8.89 -8.65 -9.76
N PHE A 195 -10.03 -9.30 -9.49
CA PHE A 195 -10.11 -10.76 -9.50
C PHE A 195 -10.10 -11.28 -10.93
N GLY A 196 -9.22 -12.25 -11.21
CA GLY A 196 -9.07 -12.83 -12.54
C GLY A 196 -8.18 -12.03 -13.50
N THR A 197 -7.53 -10.96 -13.03
CA THR A 197 -6.59 -10.13 -13.81
C THR A 197 -5.25 -10.83 -14.13
N GLY A 198 -5.02 -12.03 -13.58
CA GLY A 198 -3.78 -12.77 -13.72
C GLY A 198 -2.65 -12.32 -12.80
N ILE A 199 -2.94 -11.44 -11.84
CA ILE A 199 -2.11 -11.14 -10.66
C ILE A 199 -2.79 -11.74 -9.43
N ALA A 200 -2.00 -12.22 -8.47
CA ALA A 200 -2.53 -12.73 -7.21
C ALA A 200 -3.17 -11.58 -6.41
N THR A 201 -4.42 -11.77 -5.98
CA THR A 201 -5.15 -10.79 -5.16
C THR A 201 -5.32 -11.28 -3.74
N TRP A 202 -5.06 -10.39 -2.78
CA TRP A 202 -5.11 -10.68 -1.35
C TRP A 202 -6.10 -9.73 -0.69
N THR A 203 -7.08 -10.28 0.02
CA THR A 203 -7.87 -9.50 0.97
C THR A 203 -7.10 -9.36 2.28
N SER A 204 -7.44 -8.39 3.11
CA SER A 204 -6.85 -8.21 4.45
C SER A 204 -6.97 -9.48 5.30
N ARG A 205 -8.07 -10.21 5.13
CA ARG A 205 -8.29 -11.53 5.74
C ARG A 205 -7.30 -12.58 5.23
N THR A 206 -6.96 -12.57 3.95
CA THR A 206 -6.01 -13.51 3.34
C THR A 206 -4.57 -13.18 3.74
N VAL A 207 -4.21 -11.89 3.74
CA VAL A 207 -2.91 -11.37 4.22
C VAL A 207 -2.65 -11.85 5.65
N VAL A 208 -3.60 -11.64 6.55
CA VAL A 208 -3.50 -12.09 7.95
C VAL A 208 -3.27 -13.61 8.05
N ARG A 209 -3.92 -14.41 7.20
CA ARG A 209 -3.80 -15.88 7.25
C ARG A 209 -2.46 -16.37 6.73
N TYR A 210 -1.99 -15.85 5.61
CA TYR A 210 -0.71 -16.26 5.02
C TYR A 210 0.48 -15.80 5.83
N MET A 211 0.38 -14.64 6.49
CA MET A 211 1.50 -14.09 7.25
C MET A 211 1.53 -14.57 8.72
N ASN A 212 0.54 -15.35 9.16
CA ASN A 212 0.52 -16.04 10.45
C ASN A 212 0.82 -17.55 10.34
N SER A 213 1.02 -18.10 9.14
CA SER A 213 1.44 -19.49 8.91
C SER A 213 2.96 -19.61 8.80
#